data_AF-A0A1M6DLD1-F1
#
_entry.id   AF-A0A1M6DLD1-F1
#
_cell.length_a   1.000
_cell.length_b   1.000
_cell.length_c   1.000
_cell.angle_alpha   90.00
_cell.angle_beta   90.00
_cell.angle_gamma   90.00
#
_symmetry.space_group_name_H-M   'P 1'
#
loop_
_entity.id
_entity.type
_entity.pdbx_description
1 polymer ?
#
loop_
_entity_poly.entity_id
_entity_poly.type
_entity_poly.pdbx_seq_one_letter_code
_entity_poly.pdbx_strand_id
1 'polypeptide(L)'
;MVGAVLGIRRTEMKNHFPKWCRDFLYGVQILNDVNKQSWGFTFRYTSEYWRKSPGQMEFIRNPKYRVLFALLNQESENYFDDFANYCKNGESHYEPVLGLHNCPAEITFIKEGEVSMIDNAEFETLGFVTNQHTLSDNAQIPMRLGFDNIPVHQNDDFWNNEFQSVIYPSAGNKISVVGKHFEFNDNSKWCLI
;
A
#
# COMPACT_ATOMS: atom_id res chain seq x y z
N MET A 1 7.45 5.24 1.94
CA MET A 1 7.37 5.83 0.58
C MET A 1 7.06 7.33 0.66
N VAL A 2 5.93 7.75 1.25
CA VAL A 2 5.56 9.18 1.41
C VAL A 2 6.70 10.03 1.96
N GLY A 3 7.29 9.64 3.09
CA GLY A 3 8.44 10.37 3.66
C GLY A 3 9.68 10.45 2.76
N ALA A 4 9.92 9.47 1.89
CA ALA A 4 11.03 9.51 0.93
C ALA A 4 10.77 10.54 -0.18
N VAL A 5 9.55 10.53 -0.72
CA VAL A 5 9.12 11.51 -1.74
C VAL A 5 9.21 12.93 -1.20
N LEU A 6 8.77 13.14 0.05
CA LEU A 6 8.80 14.43 0.74
C LEU A 6 10.17 14.83 1.31
N GLY A 7 11.19 13.95 1.23
CA GLY A 7 12.53 14.25 1.75
C GLY A 7 12.64 14.26 3.28
N ILE A 8 11.68 13.66 3.99
CA ILE A 8 11.66 13.62 5.46
C ILE A 8 12.71 12.64 5.96
N ARG A 9 13.57 13.13 6.85
CA ARG A 9 14.63 12.30 7.44
C ARG A 9 14.05 11.27 8.40
N ARG A 10 14.73 10.13 8.52
CA ARG A 10 14.29 9.03 9.40
C ARG A 10 14.04 9.49 10.84
N THR A 11 14.86 10.39 11.37
CA THR A 11 14.71 10.92 12.74
C THR A 11 13.43 11.70 12.95
N GLU A 12 12.96 12.43 11.93
CA GLU A 12 11.72 13.20 11.96
C GLU A 12 10.52 12.28 11.67
N MET A 13 10.67 11.37 10.71
CA MET A 13 9.64 10.43 10.27
C MET A 13 9.06 9.59 11.40
N LYS A 14 9.87 9.26 12.42
CA LYS A 14 9.43 8.56 13.64
C LYS A 14 8.15 9.16 14.22
N ASN A 15 8.12 10.47 14.42
CA ASN A 15 6.98 11.15 15.05
C ASN A 15 5.77 11.26 14.12
N HIS A 16 5.99 11.15 12.80
CA HIS A 16 4.93 11.23 11.81
C HIS A 16 4.17 9.91 11.63
N PHE A 17 4.84 8.75 11.79
CA PHE A 17 4.23 7.44 11.53
C PHE A 17 2.90 7.20 12.26
N PRO A 18 2.81 7.32 13.60
CA PRO A 18 1.56 7.07 14.31
C PRO A 18 0.43 7.99 13.85
N LYS A 19 0.77 9.25 13.55
CA LYS A 19 -0.19 10.26 13.11
C LYS A 19 -0.69 9.97 11.70
N TRP A 20 0.22 9.71 10.77
CA TRP A 20 -0.12 9.41 9.37
C TRP A 20 -0.89 8.11 9.21
N CYS A 21 -0.66 7.11 10.06
CA CYS A 21 -1.49 5.90 10.11
C CYS A 21 -2.97 6.18 10.47
N ARG A 22 -3.26 7.32 11.12
CA ARG A 22 -4.64 7.75 11.43
C ARG A 22 -5.18 8.75 10.42
N ASP A 23 -4.31 9.58 9.86
CA ASP A 23 -4.72 10.69 9.01
C ASP A 23 -4.83 10.31 7.54
N PHE A 24 -4.11 9.28 7.08
CA PHE A 24 -4.13 8.82 5.70
C PHE A 24 -4.84 7.48 5.58
N LEU A 25 -5.63 7.37 4.52
CA LEU A 25 -6.28 6.13 4.10
C LEU A 25 -5.70 5.68 2.77
N TYR A 26 -5.63 4.37 2.55
CA TYR A 26 -5.22 3.85 1.26
C TYR A 26 -5.95 2.57 0.85
N GLY A 27 -6.19 2.45 -0.45
CA GLY A 27 -6.71 1.25 -1.10
C GLY A 27 -5.74 0.80 -2.17
N VAL A 28 -5.53 -0.52 -2.29
CA VAL A 28 -4.57 -1.08 -3.24
C VAL A 28 -5.28 -2.05 -4.18
N GLN A 29 -5.06 -1.86 -5.48
CA GLN A 29 -5.39 -2.82 -6.53
C GLN A 29 -4.09 -3.43 -7.06
N ILE A 30 -4.04 -4.75 -7.15
CA ILE A 30 -2.91 -5.46 -7.74
C ILE A 30 -3.16 -5.68 -9.24
N LEU A 31 -2.35 -5.03 -10.07
CA LEU A 31 -2.52 -5.03 -11.52
C LEU A 31 -1.88 -6.26 -12.19
N ASN A 32 -0.74 -6.71 -11.67
CA ASN A 32 -0.03 -7.91 -12.16
C ASN A 32 -0.17 -9.06 -11.17
N ASP A 33 -0.06 -10.31 -11.64
CA ASP A 33 -0.04 -11.45 -10.73
C ASP A 33 1.14 -11.40 -9.76
N VAL A 34 0.88 -11.75 -8.49
CA VAL A 34 1.90 -11.83 -7.44
C VAL A 34 2.76 -13.07 -7.67
N ASN A 35 3.91 -12.88 -8.31
CA ASN A 35 4.88 -13.95 -8.58
C ASN A 35 6.10 -13.79 -7.68
N LYS A 36 6.27 -14.69 -6.71
CA LYS A 36 7.43 -14.68 -5.81
C LYS A 36 8.62 -15.40 -6.44
N GLN A 37 9.82 -14.85 -6.27
CA GLN A 37 11.08 -15.47 -6.64
C GLN A 37 12.04 -15.45 -5.46
N SER A 38 12.63 -16.60 -5.15
CA SER A 38 13.70 -16.70 -4.14
C SER A 38 15.05 -16.48 -4.82
N TRP A 39 15.81 -15.52 -4.30
CA TRP A 39 17.14 -15.17 -4.79
C TRP A 39 18.15 -15.41 -3.65
N GLY A 40 19.22 -16.13 -3.96
CA GLY A 40 20.33 -16.35 -3.05
C GLY A 40 21.34 -15.21 -3.11
N PHE A 41 21.65 -14.61 -1.97
CA PHE A 41 22.69 -13.59 -1.82
C PHE A 41 23.81 -14.09 -0.93
N THR A 42 25.00 -13.56 -1.17
CA THR A 42 26.11 -13.64 -0.21
C THR A 42 26.29 -12.27 0.42
N PHE A 43 25.75 -12.10 1.62
CA PHE A 43 25.91 -10.86 2.38
C PHE A 43 27.33 -10.73 2.90
N ARG A 44 27.78 -9.47 3.01
CA ARG A 44 29.05 -9.11 3.65
C ARG A 44 28.77 -8.22 4.85
N TYR A 45 29.48 -8.45 5.94
CA TYR A 45 29.39 -7.61 7.13
C TYR A 45 30.19 -6.33 6.91
N THR A 46 29.61 -5.18 7.27
CA THR A 46 30.28 -3.88 7.17
C THR A 46 31.47 -3.77 8.14
N SER A 47 31.43 -4.50 9.26
CA SER A 47 32.50 -4.55 10.26
C SER A 47 33.62 -5.55 9.93
N GLU A 48 33.36 -6.57 9.10
CA GLU A 48 34.29 -7.68 8.83
C GLU A 48 34.25 -8.08 7.34
N TYR A 49 35.10 -7.47 6.52
CA TYR A 49 35.13 -7.64 5.06
C TYR A 49 35.25 -9.08 4.56
N TRP A 50 35.90 -9.96 5.31
CA TRP A 50 36.14 -11.36 4.94
C TRP A 50 35.01 -12.29 5.34
N ARG A 51 34.15 -11.88 6.27
CA ARG A 51 33.04 -12.68 6.75
C ARG A 51 31.88 -12.58 5.76
N LYS A 52 31.50 -13.72 5.21
CA LYS A 52 30.38 -13.86 4.28
C LYS A 52 29.26 -14.64 4.97
N SER A 53 28.02 -14.24 4.71
CA SER A 53 26.85 -14.99 5.14
C SER A 53 25.96 -15.26 3.93
N PRO A 54 25.75 -16.53 3.54
CA PRO A 54 24.71 -16.83 2.58
C PRO A 54 23.35 -16.48 3.21
N GLY A 55 22.45 -15.94 2.41
CA GLY A 55 21.06 -15.79 2.82
C GLY A 55 20.16 -15.78 1.60
N GLN A 56 18.90 -16.11 1.81
CA GLN A 56 17.89 -16.13 0.77
C GLN A 56 16.90 -15.00 1.04
N MET A 57 16.48 -14.34 -0.02
CA MET A 57 15.45 -13.31 0.03
C MET A 57 14.42 -13.60 -1.04
N GLU A 58 13.15 -13.39 -0.69
CA GLU A 58 12.05 -13.47 -1.64
C GLU A 58 11.72 -12.09 -2.19
N PHE A 59 11.53 -12.01 -3.51
CA PHE A 59 11.11 -10.81 -4.21
C PHE A 59 9.83 -11.07 -4.98
N ILE A 60 8.98 -10.05 -5.07
CA ILE A 60 7.85 -10.05 -5.99
C ILE A 60 8.36 -9.59 -7.36
N ARG A 61 8.13 -10.40 -8.40
CA ARG A 61 8.56 -10.11 -9.76
C ARG A 61 7.54 -9.23 -10.48
N ASN A 62 8.02 -8.16 -11.10
CA ASN A 62 7.22 -7.22 -11.89
C ASN A 62 5.95 -6.73 -11.16
N PRO A 63 6.06 -6.29 -9.89
CA PRO A 63 4.90 -5.80 -9.15
C PRO A 63 4.38 -4.51 -9.80
N LYS A 64 3.06 -4.40 -9.93
CA LYS A 64 2.41 -3.18 -10.38
C LYS A 64 1.11 -2.99 -9.61
N TYR A 65 0.95 -1.81 -9.04
CA TYR A 65 -0.18 -1.48 -8.18
C TYR A 65 -0.88 -0.24 -8.70
N ARG A 66 -2.17 -0.14 -8.42
CA ARG A 66 -2.90 1.12 -8.43
C ARG A 66 -3.31 1.41 -7.00
N VAL A 67 -2.98 2.60 -6.51
CA VAL A 67 -3.25 3.00 -5.14
C VAL A 67 -4.20 4.19 -5.17
N LEU A 68 -5.29 4.10 -4.42
CA LEU A 68 -6.09 5.26 -4.04
C LEU A 68 -5.56 5.71 -2.68
N PHE A 69 -5.09 6.95 -2.59
CA PHE A 69 -4.55 7.55 -1.38
C PHE A 69 -5.43 8.74 -1.01
N ALA A 70 -5.91 8.79 0.23
CA ALA A 70 -6.89 9.77 0.67
C ALA A 70 -6.55 10.33 2.05
N LEU A 71 -6.99 11.56 2.31
CA LEU A 71 -6.87 12.23 3.59
C LEU A 71 -8.15 12.01 4.40
N LEU A 72 -8.02 11.53 5.64
CA LEU A 72 -9.11 11.39 6.59
C LEU A 72 -9.17 12.57 7.57
N ASN A 73 -8.02 12.97 8.13
CA ASN A 73 -7.94 14.06 9.10
C ASN A 73 -7.08 15.21 8.57
N GLN A 74 -7.53 16.46 8.79
CA GLN A 74 -6.85 17.67 8.29
C GLN A 74 -5.49 17.94 8.95
N GLU A 75 -5.14 17.27 10.04
CA GLU A 75 -3.88 17.54 10.74
C GLU A 75 -2.62 17.23 9.91
N SER A 76 -2.75 16.44 8.85
CA SER A 76 -1.67 16.08 7.92
C SER A 76 -1.93 16.58 6.49
N GLU A 77 -2.87 17.52 6.31
CA GLU A 77 -3.27 18.06 5.00
C GLU A 77 -2.08 18.60 4.19
N ASN A 78 -1.22 19.43 4.80
CA ASN A 78 -0.04 19.96 4.12
C ASN A 78 0.86 18.86 3.55
N TYR A 79 1.08 17.76 4.30
CA TYR A 79 1.91 16.64 3.83
C TYR A 79 1.22 15.85 2.72
N PHE A 80 -0.11 15.74 2.77
CA PHE A 80 -0.91 15.09 1.74
C PHE A 80 -0.86 15.89 0.43
N ASP A 81 -1.07 17.19 0.50
CA ASP A 81 -1.05 18.10 -0.65
C ASP A 81 0.33 18.17 -1.28
N ASP A 82 1.38 18.31 -0.48
CA ASP A 82 2.75 18.25 -0.95
C ASP A 82 3.01 16.93 -1.67
N PHE A 83 2.67 15.79 -1.04
CA PHE A 83 2.90 14.47 -1.64
C PHE A 83 2.15 14.31 -2.96
N ALA A 84 0.91 14.77 -3.05
CA ALA A 84 0.14 14.78 -4.28
C ALA A 84 0.81 15.63 -5.37
N ASN A 85 1.34 16.81 -5.01
CA ASN A 85 2.05 17.69 -5.94
C ASN A 85 3.34 17.06 -6.46
N TYR A 86 4.16 16.45 -5.60
CA TYR A 86 5.35 15.70 -6.01
C TYR A 86 4.97 14.57 -7.00
N CYS A 87 3.90 13.82 -6.71
CA CYS A 87 3.43 12.76 -7.58
C CYS A 87 2.95 13.28 -8.95
N LYS A 88 2.24 14.41 -8.99
CA LYS A 88 1.79 15.05 -10.24
C LYS A 88 2.96 15.51 -11.10
N ASN A 89 4.00 16.03 -10.47
CA ASN A 89 5.20 16.52 -11.15
C ASN A 89 6.18 15.38 -11.50
N GLY A 90 5.97 14.16 -11.00
CA GLY A 90 6.90 13.05 -11.16
C GLY A 90 8.22 13.26 -10.41
N GLU A 91 8.17 14.01 -9.31
CA GLU A 91 9.34 14.42 -8.52
C GLU A 91 9.42 13.64 -7.21
N SER A 92 10.64 13.47 -6.70
CA SER A 92 10.88 12.95 -5.35
C SER A 92 12.21 13.46 -4.82
N HIS A 93 12.29 13.74 -3.52
CA HIS A 93 13.56 14.11 -2.87
C HIS A 93 14.50 12.92 -2.73
N TYR A 94 13.95 11.77 -2.36
CA TYR A 94 14.66 10.50 -2.31
C TYR A 94 13.94 9.47 -3.17
N GLU A 95 14.73 8.59 -3.80
CA GLU A 95 14.24 7.50 -4.64
C GLU A 95 13.17 6.68 -3.89
N PRO A 96 11.93 6.62 -4.38
CA PRO A 96 10.91 5.77 -3.80
C PRO A 96 11.21 4.31 -4.09
N VAL A 97 10.94 3.44 -3.12
CA VAL A 97 11.27 2.01 -3.20
C VAL A 97 10.12 1.14 -2.69
N LEU A 98 9.99 -0.07 -3.24
CA LEU A 98 9.08 -1.10 -2.77
C LEU A 98 9.75 -1.96 -1.70
N GLY A 99 9.82 -1.40 -0.49
CA GLY A 99 10.33 -2.09 0.71
C GLY A 99 11.84 -2.03 0.88
N LEU A 100 12.62 -2.45 -0.13
CA LEU A 100 14.08 -2.49 -0.07
C LEU A 100 14.70 -1.53 -1.08
N HIS A 101 15.88 -0.98 -0.76
CA HIS A 101 16.63 -0.08 -1.65
C HIS A 101 16.97 -0.70 -3.03
N ASN A 102 17.05 -2.02 -3.12
CA ASN A 102 17.28 -2.75 -4.37
C ASN A 102 16.00 -2.93 -5.20
N CYS A 103 14.87 -2.39 -4.76
CA CYS A 103 13.59 -2.44 -5.42
C CYS A 103 13.08 -1.01 -5.69
N PRO A 104 13.75 -0.25 -6.57
CA PRO A 104 13.30 1.09 -6.93
C PRO A 104 11.87 1.05 -7.50
N ALA A 105 11.13 2.12 -7.27
CA ALA A 105 9.73 2.22 -7.63
C ALA A 105 9.51 3.50 -8.45
N GLU A 106 8.60 3.44 -9.42
CA GLU A 106 8.13 4.61 -10.14
C GLU A 106 6.71 4.93 -9.67
N ILE A 107 6.42 6.21 -9.44
CA ILE A 107 5.09 6.70 -9.08
C ILE A 107 4.55 7.52 -10.24
N THR A 108 3.39 7.13 -10.76
CA THR A 108 2.69 7.88 -11.81
C THR A 108 1.36 8.37 -11.27
N PHE A 109 1.17 9.69 -11.25
CA PHE A 109 -0.13 10.27 -10.94
C PHE A 109 -1.15 9.94 -12.04
N ILE A 110 -2.37 9.57 -11.64
CA ILE A 110 -3.44 9.19 -12.58
C ILE A 110 -4.53 10.27 -12.60
N LYS A 111 -5.16 10.51 -11.46
CA LYS A 111 -6.15 11.57 -11.27
C LYS A 111 -6.29 11.91 -9.79
N GLU A 112 -6.92 13.04 -9.53
CA GLU A 112 -7.40 13.46 -8.21
C GLU A 112 -8.93 13.60 -8.20
N GLY A 113 -9.48 13.76 -7.01
CA GLY A 113 -10.90 14.03 -6.80
C GLY A 113 -11.34 13.67 -5.40
N GLU A 114 -12.65 13.60 -5.23
CA GLU A 114 -13.27 13.40 -3.93
C GLU A 114 -13.63 11.93 -3.71
N VAL A 115 -13.58 11.55 -2.44
CA VAL A 115 -13.92 10.21 -1.97
C VAL A 115 -15.13 10.32 -1.06
N SER A 116 -16.20 9.59 -1.39
CA SER A 116 -17.40 9.49 -0.56
C SER A 116 -17.45 8.13 0.12
N MET A 117 -17.86 8.10 1.38
CA MET A 117 -17.99 6.86 2.16
C MET A 117 -19.42 6.35 2.10
N ILE A 118 -19.58 5.06 1.82
CA ILE A 118 -20.86 4.36 1.81
C ILE A 118 -20.77 3.20 2.78
N ASP A 119 -21.70 3.16 3.74
CA ASP A 119 -21.75 2.13 4.77
C ASP A 119 -22.73 1.00 4.39
N ASN A 120 -22.40 -0.23 4.79
CA ASN A 120 -23.23 -1.43 4.67
C ASN A 120 -23.92 -1.63 3.31
N ALA A 121 -23.18 -1.46 2.22
CA ALA A 121 -23.69 -1.66 0.87
C ALA A 121 -22.95 -2.81 0.16
N GLU A 122 -23.64 -3.44 -0.78
CA GLU A 122 -23.03 -4.40 -1.69
C GLU A 122 -22.24 -3.66 -2.78
N PHE A 123 -21.01 -4.09 -3.03
CA PHE A 123 -20.16 -3.52 -4.06
C PHE A 123 -19.20 -4.53 -4.66
N GLU A 124 -18.72 -4.21 -5.85
CA GLU A 124 -17.70 -4.97 -6.55
C GLU A 124 -16.41 -4.15 -6.58
N THR A 125 -15.28 -4.76 -6.23
CA THR A 125 -13.97 -4.10 -6.24
C THR A 125 -12.89 -4.94 -6.89
N LEU A 126 -11.89 -4.24 -7.45
CA LEU A 126 -10.63 -4.79 -7.95
C LEU A 126 -9.53 -4.73 -6.87
N GLY A 127 -9.80 -4.06 -5.75
CA GLY A 127 -8.82 -3.76 -4.73
C GLY A 127 -8.83 -4.75 -3.57
N PHE A 128 -8.08 -4.38 -2.53
CA PHE A 128 -8.09 -5.06 -1.24
C PHE A 128 -9.50 -5.07 -0.65
N VAL A 129 -9.77 -6.09 0.15
CA VAL A 129 -10.96 -6.25 0.97
C VAL A 129 -10.50 -6.73 2.35
N THR A 130 -10.97 -6.10 3.41
CA THR A 130 -10.61 -6.46 4.79
C THR A 130 -11.54 -7.52 5.38
N ASN A 131 -11.15 -8.11 6.50
CA ASN A 131 -11.98 -9.05 7.27
C ASN A 131 -13.25 -8.42 7.90
N GLN A 132 -13.46 -7.11 7.76
CA GLN A 132 -14.69 -6.42 8.16
C GLN A 132 -15.81 -6.58 7.12
N HIS A 133 -15.48 -7.11 5.95
CA HIS A 133 -16.42 -7.33 4.86
C HIS A 133 -16.85 -8.79 4.79
N THR A 134 -18.06 -9.03 4.30
CA THR A 134 -18.54 -10.37 3.97
C THR A 134 -18.63 -10.54 2.47
N LEU A 135 -18.39 -11.75 1.96
CA LEU A 135 -18.67 -12.05 0.56
C LEU A 135 -20.18 -11.93 0.31
N SER A 136 -20.56 -11.40 -0.86
CA SER A 136 -21.96 -11.43 -1.28
C SER A 136 -22.47 -12.87 -1.47
N ASP A 137 -23.76 -13.10 -1.23
CA ASP A 137 -24.37 -14.44 -1.35
C ASP A 137 -24.19 -15.09 -2.74
N ASN A 138 -24.10 -14.26 -3.79
CA ASN A 138 -23.87 -14.70 -5.17
C ASN A 138 -22.45 -14.38 -5.68
N ALA A 139 -21.49 -14.13 -4.78
CA ALA A 139 -20.14 -13.75 -5.15
C ALA A 139 -19.47 -14.88 -5.95
N GLN A 140 -19.05 -14.56 -7.18
CA GLN A 140 -18.12 -15.42 -7.90
C GLN A 140 -16.72 -15.19 -7.34
N ILE A 141 -16.21 -16.19 -6.60
CA ILE A 141 -14.85 -16.13 -6.08
C ILE A 141 -13.88 -16.28 -7.26
N PRO A 142 -13.00 -15.31 -7.52
CA PRO A 142 -12.05 -15.42 -8.61
C PRO A 142 -11.09 -16.59 -8.36
N MET A 143 -10.72 -17.28 -9.43
CA MET A 143 -9.81 -18.45 -9.37
C MET A 143 -8.46 -18.12 -8.70
N ARG A 144 -8.02 -16.86 -8.78
CA ARG A 144 -6.83 -16.35 -8.10
C ARG A 144 -7.22 -15.26 -7.11
N LEU A 145 -7.22 -15.64 -5.83
CA LEU A 145 -7.41 -14.75 -4.71
C LEU A 145 -6.17 -14.83 -3.81
N GLY A 146 -5.55 -13.69 -3.54
CA GLY A 146 -4.44 -13.59 -2.61
C GLY A 146 -4.93 -13.27 -1.19
N PHE A 147 -4.13 -13.67 -0.23
CA PHE A 147 -4.36 -13.47 1.20
C PHE A 147 -3.09 -12.89 1.82
N ASP A 148 -3.23 -11.86 2.64
CA ASP A 148 -2.10 -11.27 3.36
C ASP A 148 -2.55 -10.62 4.66
N ASN A 149 -1.58 -10.37 5.55
CA ASN A 149 -1.77 -9.60 6.78
C ASN A 149 -0.84 -8.39 6.72
N ILE A 150 -1.40 -7.23 6.37
CA ILE A 150 -0.61 -6.01 6.17
C ILE A 150 -0.54 -5.18 7.46
N PRO A 151 0.61 -4.55 7.76
CA PRO A 151 0.69 -3.63 8.88
C PRO A 151 -0.12 -2.37 8.62
N VAL A 152 -0.91 -1.93 9.60
CA VAL A 152 -1.77 -0.73 9.49
C VAL A 152 -1.41 0.35 10.50
N HIS A 153 -0.76 -0.02 11.60
CA HIS A 153 -0.26 0.93 12.59
C HIS A 153 1.20 0.66 12.92
N GLN A 154 2.00 1.73 12.88
CA GLN A 154 3.41 1.72 13.24
C GLN A 154 3.68 2.79 14.31
N ASN A 155 4.44 2.45 15.35
CA ASN A 155 4.83 3.40 16.38
C ASN A 155 6.02 4.29 15.95
N ASP A 156 6.43 5.18 16.83
CA ASP A 156 7.56 6.11 16.68
C ASP A 156 8.95 5.45 16.73
N ASP A 157 9.00 4.13 16.90
CA ASP A 157 10.22 3.32 16.80
C ASP A 157 10.25 2.39 15.59
N PHE A 158 9.36 2.61 14.62
CA PHE A 158 9.23 1.81 13.40
C PHE A 158 8.79 0.35 13.64
N TRP A 159 8.14 0.07 14.77
CA TRP A 159 7.53 -1.23 15.04
C TRP A 159 6.08 -1.26 14.60
N ASN A 160 5.74 -2.29 13.82
CA ASN A 160 4.36 -2.56 13.42
C ASN A 160 3.62 -3.23 14.57
N ASN A 161 2.57 -2.57 15.06
CA ASN A 161 1.83 -3.02 16.24
C ASN A 161 0.48 -3.65 15.88
N GLU A 162 -0.09 -3.26 14.74
CA GLU A 162 -1.41 -3.71 14.31
C GLU A 162 -1.36 -4.15 12.85
N PHE A 163 -2.15 -5.18 12.56
CA PHE A 163 -2.22 -5.82 11.26
C PHE A 163 -3.66 -6.00 10.84
N GLN A 164 -3.90 -5.82 9.54
CA GLN A 164 -5.20 -6.02 8.92
C GLN A 164 -5.09 -7.19 7.94
N SER A 165 -5.92 -8.21 8.15
CA SER A 165 -6.09 -9.28 7.18
C SER A 165 -6.82 -8.75 5.97
N VAL A 166 -6.24 -8.99 4.80
CA VAL A 166 -6.78 -8.60 3.51
C VAL A 166 -6.86 -9.80 2.57
N ILE A 167 -7.92 -9.80 1.77
CA ILE A 167 -8.01 -10.59 0.54
C ILE A 167 -7.94 -9.64 -0.64
N TYR A 168 -7.41 -10.11 -1.76
CA TYR A 168 -7.35 -9.30 -2.96
C TYR A 168 -7.42 -10.16 -4.22
N PRO A 169 -8.22 -9.74 -5.22
CA PRO A 169 -8.11 -10.30 -6.55
C PRO A 169 -6.86 -9.75 -7.26
N SER A 170 -6.28 -10.51 -8.19
CA SER A 170 -5.17 -10.06 -9.04
C SER A 170 -5.53 -10.09 -10.53
N ALA A 171 -4.72 -9.43 -11.35
CA ALA A 171 -4.80 -9.50 -12.81
C ALA A 171 -6.18 -9.14 -13.39
N GLY A 172 -6.82 -8.11 -12.83
CA GLY A 172 -8.11 -7.59 -13.32
C GLY A 172 -9.34 -8.37 -12.85
N ASN A 173 -9.16 -9.41 -12.04
CA ASN A 173 -10.27 -10.08 -11.37
C ASN A 173 -10.94 -9.16 -10.35
N LYS A 174 -12.23 -9.40 -10.09
CA LYS A 174 -13.02 -8.64 -9.14
C LYS A 174 -13.61 -9.54 -8.07
N ILE A 175 -14.02 -8.93 -6.97
CA ILE A 175 -14.71 -9.60 -5.88
C ILE A 175 -15.92 -8.78 -5.44
N SER A 176 -17.04 -9.47 -5.24
CA SER A 176 -18.29 -8.87 -4.73
C SER A 176 -18.41 -9.12 -3.24
N VAL A 177 -18.60 -8.02 -2.51
CA VAL A 177 -18.61 -8.01 -1.04
C VAL A 177 -19.65 -7.03 -0.52
N VAL A 178 -20.06 -7.23 0.73
CA VAL A 178 -20.93 -6.34 1.49
C VAL A 178 -20.12 -5.72 2.61
N GLY A 179 -20.23 -4.40 2.75
CA GLY A 179 -19.60 -3.66 3.85
C GLY A 179 -19.35 -2.20 3.51
N LYS A 180 -18.51 -1.58 4.34
CA LYS A 180 -18.10 -0.17 4.20
C LYS A 180 -17.13 0.01 3.05
N HIS A 181 -17.48 0.84 2.08
CA HIS A 181 -16.61 1.17 0.96
C HIS A 181 -16.55 2.66 0.68
N PHE A 182 -15.66 3.00 -0.23
CA PHE A 182 -15.42 4.36 -0.67
C PHE A 182 -15.57 4.45 -2.18
N GLU A 183 -16.33 5.42 -2.66
CA GLU A 183 -16.48 5.71 -4.08
C GLU A 183 -15.60 6.90 -4.46
N PHE A 184 -14.83 6.74 -5.54
CA PHE A 184 -13.94 7.78 -6.05
C PHE A 184 -14.44 8.31 -7.39
N ASN A 185 -14.84 9.59 -7.39
CA ASN A 185 -15.56 10.28 -8.46
C ASN A 185 -16.64 9.40 -9.12
N ASP A 186 -17.47 8.72 -8.32
CA ASP A 186 -18.61 7.89 -8.73
C ASP A 186 -18.30 6.74 -9.72
N ASN A 187 -17.01 6.40 -9.91
CA ASN A 187 -16.57 5.48 -10.97
C ASN A 187 -15.90 4.21 -10.45
N SER A 188 -15.32 4.25 -9.25
CA SER A 188 -14.55 3.13 -8.72
C SER A 188 -14.78 2.99 -7.23
N LYS A 189 -14.94 1.74 -6.79
CA LYS A 189 -15.28 1.37 -5.42
C LYS A 189 -14.09 0.70 -4.75
N TRP A 190 -13.73 1.19 -3.57
CA TRP A 190 -12.51 0.82 -2.87
C TRP A 190 -12.79 0.48 -1.41
N CYS A 191 -12.12 -0.54 -0.90
CA CYS A 191 -11.90 -0.64 0.53
C CYS A 191 -10.65 0.18 0.86
N LEU A 192 -10.81 1.21 1.69
CA LEU A 192 -9.67 1.96 2.21
C LEU A 192 -9.37 1.51 3.64
N ILE A 193 -8.08 1.38 3.91
CA ILE A 193 -7.49 0.94 5.18
C ILE A 193 -6.78 2.12 5.80
#